data_AF-A0A7C5EQI3-F1
#
_entry.id   AF-A0A7C5EQI3-F1
#
_cell.length_a   1.000
_cell.length_b   1.000
_cell.length_c   1.000
_cell.angle_alpha   90.00
_cell.angle_beta   90.00
_cell.angle_gamma   90.00
#
_symmetry.space_group_name_H-M   'P 1'
#
loop_
_entity.id
_entity.type
_entity.pdbx_description
1 polymer ?
#
loop_
_entity_poly.entity_id
_entity_poly.type
_entity_poly.pdbx_seq_one_letter_code
_entity_poly.pdbx_strand_id
1 'polypeptide(L)'
;MARYAAIAGWGKYLPQRVLTNADLERMVDTSDEWIRTRTGILERRIAGDGESSATMAVQAARQALERADLSPFALDLIIVATATPDYLFPATACLVQDALGAIHAGAFDMEAACSGFLYAVVVGTQFIRAGTCENVLVVASETLSRITNWKDRNTCVLFGDGAGAVVLRATRRERGLLASTLGAYGAGADLLILPAGGSAHPPSLDTVNGNQHYIQMKGNEVFRFAVRMMGQASQEVLEKAGLTIDDVALFIPHQANLRIIQAVGERLGLPEERVYVNLPRYGNMSAATIPIALCEAAEEGRLKDGDIVLAAAFGAGLTWAAAAFSWGGP
;
A
#
# COMPACT_ATOMS: atom_id res chain seq x y z
N MET A 1 -6.91 -12.07 -28.99
CA MET A 1 -7.91 -11.16 -28.36
C MET A 1 -7.24 -10.48 -27.18
N ALA A 2 -7.56 -9.22 -26.91
CA ALA A 2 -7.01 -8.51 -25.75
C ALA A 2 -7.41 -9.22 -24.44
N ARG A 3 -6.43 -9.42 -23.55
CA ARG A 3 -6.64 -9.89 -22.17
C ARG A 3 -6.53 -8.68 -21.25
N TYR A 4 -7.41 -8.61 -20.27
CA TYR A 4 -7.39 -7.63 -19.19
C TYR A 4 -7.35 -8.36 -17.84
N ALA A 5 -7.05 -7.62 -16.77
CA ALA A 5 -6.90 -8.15 -15.43
C ALA A 5 -7.89 -7.46 -14.49
N ALA A 6 -9.11 -8.00 -14.39
CA ALA A 6 -10.15 -7.46 -13.51
C ALA A 6 -9.82 -7.72 -12.05
N ILE A 7 -10.22 -6.80 -11.16
CA ILE A 7 -10.16 -7.03 -9.72
C ILE A 7 -11.38 -7.88 -9.34
N ALA A 8 -11.17 -9.19 -9.18
CA ALA A 8 -12.23 -10.16 -8.92
C ALA A 8 -12.57 -10.32 -7.43
N GLY A 9 -11.66 -9.92 -6.55
CA GLY A 9 -11.87 -9.97 -5.10
C GLY A 9 -10.90 -9.06 -4.37
N TRP A 10 -11.25 -8.69 -3.15
CA TRP A 10 -10.50 -7.78 -2.30
C TRP A 10 -10.57 -8.24 -0.84
N GLY A 11 -9.61 -7.86 -0.01
CA GLY A 11 -9.56 -8.26 1.39
C GLY A 11 -8.69 -7.34 2.21
N LYS A 12 -8.97 -7.26 3.52
CA LYS A 12 -8.16 -6.47 4.45
C LYS A 12 -8.01 -7.18 5.79
N TYR A 13 -6.86 -6.99 6.42
CA TYR A 13 -6.63 -7.39 7.80
C TYR A 13 -6.00 -6.22 8.56
N LEU A 14 -6.54 -5.96 9.75
CA LEU A 14 -6.07 -4.93 10.64
C LEU A 14 -5.83 -5.57 12.02
N PRO A 15 -4.64 -5.40 12.62
CA PRO A 15 -4.39 -5.83 13.98
C PRO A 15 -5.43 -5.31 14.97
N GLN A 16 -5.69 -6.12 16.01
CA GLN A 16 -6.68 -5.78 17.04
C GLN A 16 -6.20 -4.66 17.97
N ARG A 17 -4.89 -4.60 18.25
CA ARG A 17 -4.34 -3.62 19.16
C ARG A 17 -4.38 -2.22 18.53
N VAL A 18 -5.07 -1.32 19.20
CA VAL A 18 -5.15 0.10 18.85
C VAL A 18 -4.16 0.89 19.71
N LEU A 19 -3.39 1.78 19.09
CA LEU A 19 -2.57 2.77 19.76
C LEU A 19 -3.15 4.16 19.50
N THR A 20 -3.68 4.80 20.53
CA THR A 20 -4.30 6.12 20.40
C THR A 20 -3.25 7.23 20.52
N ASN A 21 -3.60 8.45 20.12
CA ASN A 21 -2.75 9.61 20.41
C ASN A 21 -2.54 9.81 21.93
N ALA A 22 -3.55 9.55 22.76
CA ALA A 22 -3.44 9.62 24.22
C ALA A 22 -2.46 8.59 24.81
N ASP A 23 -2.24 7.46 24.13
CA ASP A 23 -1.19 6.51 24.52
C ASP A 23 0.20 7.04 24.16
N LEU A 24 0.35 7.68 22.99
CA LEU A 24 1.60 8.31 22.56
C LEU A 24 2.03 9.47 23.45
N GLU A 25 1.09 10.25 23.99
CA GLU A 25 1.35 11.29 25.00
C GLU A 25 2.07 10.76 26.24
N ARG A 26 1.84 9.48 26.58
CA ARG A 26 2.50 8.81 27.72
C ARG A 26 3.87 8.23 27.35
N MET A 27 4.23 8.22 26.06
CA MET A 27 5.44 7.58 25.54
C MET A 27 6.52 8.61 25.14
N VAL A 28 6.10 9.74 24.55
CA VAL A 28 6.98 10.79 24.03
C VAL A 28 6.39 12.18 24.25
N ASP A 29 7.23 13.22 24.21
CA ASP A 29 6.80 14.63 24.31
C ASP A 29 5.96 15.05 23.09
N THR A 30 4.65 14.81 23.15
CA THR A 30 3.67 15.09 22.11
C THR A 30 2.28 15.36 22.70
N SER A 31 1.30 15.71 21.85
CA SER A 31 -0.11 15.83 22.23
C SER A 31 -1.03 15.38 21.08
N ASP A 32 -2.26 14.97 21.40
CA ASP A 32 -3.29 14.66 20.42
C ASP A 32 -3.53 15.81 19.45
N GLU A 33 -3.62 17.04 19.97
CA GLU A 33 -3.76 18.25 19.15
C GLU A 33 -2.58 18.40 18.18
N TRP A 34 -1.35 18.18 18.65
CA TRP A 34 -0.15 18.28 17.83
C TRP A 34 -0.14 17.22 16.72
N ILE A 35 -0.49 15.98 17.03
CA ILE A 35 -0.53 14.88 16.07
C ILE A 35 -1.61 15.13 15.03
N ARG A 36 -2.85 15.39 15.46
CA ARG A 36 -3.99 15.64 14.56
C ARG A 36 -3.72 16.78 13.60
N THR A 37 -3.24 17.91 14.09
CA THR A 37 -3.05 19.11 13.26
C THR A 37 -1.95 18.90 12.21
N ARG A 38 -0.95 18.07 12.51
CA ARG A 38 0.17 17.82 11.59
C ARG A 38 -0.03 16.63 10.66
N THR A 39 -0.88 15.68 11.03
CA THR A 39 -0.97 14.38 10.36
C THR A 39 -2.40 13.98 9.97
N GLY A 40 -3.41 14.43 10.71
CA GLY A 40 -4.79 13.96 10.64
C GLY A 40 -5.04 12.59 11.30
N ILE A 41 -4.03 11.99 11.95
CA ILE A 41 -4.13 10.66 12.57
C ILE A 41 -4.71 10.77 13.98
N LEU A 42 -5.67 9.90 14.31
CA LEU A 42 -6.28 9.79 15.65
C LEU A 42 -5.80 8.54 16.37
N GLU A 43 -5.71 7.44 15.63
CA GLU A 43 -5.27 6.14 16.11
C GLU A 43 -4.55 5.36 15.00
N ARG A 44 -3.84 4.31 15.41
CA ARG A 44 -3.21 3.35 14.51
C ARG A 44 -3.33 1.94 15.05
N ARG A 45 -3.21 0.96 14.15
CA ARG A 45 -3.19 -0.47 14.50
C ARG A 45 -1.76 -0.94 14.66
N ILE A 46 -1.52 -1.77 15.67
CA ILE A 46 -0.19 -2.28 16.00
C ILE A 46 -0.26 -3.81 16.04
N ALA A 47 0.63 -4.48 15.32
CA ALA A 47 0.76 -5.93 15.35
C ALA A 47 1.08 -6.41 16.76
N GLY A 48 0.29 -7.37 17.24
CA GLY A 48 0.50 -8.08 18.50
C GLY A 48 1.35 -9.33 18.35
N ASP A 49 1.31 -10.16 19.38
CA ASP A 49 2.02 -11.43 19.41
C ASP A 49 1.47 -12.37 18.34
N GLY A 50 2.36 -12.95 17.52
CA GLY A 50 1.98 -13.84 16.42
C GLY A 50 1.51 -13.14 15.14
N GLU A 51 1.40 -11.81 15.11
CA GLU A 51 1.02 -11.07 13.91
C GLU A 51 2.26 -10.59 13.14
N SER A 52 2.67 -11.27 12.08
CA SER A 52 3.71 -10.83 11.15
C SER A 52 3.13 -10.28 9.83
N SER A 53 3.99 -9.72 8.97
CA SER A 53 3.58 -9.30 7.63
C SER A 53 3.01 -10.48 6.83
N ALA A 54 3.59 -11.68 6.94
CA ALA A 54 3.04 -12.90 6.33
C ALA A 54 1.68 -13.28 6.93
N THR A 55 1.53 -13.35 8.25
CA THR A 55 0.26 -13.83 8.83
C THR A 55 -0.89 -12.87 8.53
N MET A 56 -0.66 -11.56 8.56
CA MET A 56 -1.66 -10.57 8.16
C MET A 56 -1.98 -10.66 6.66
N ALA A 57 -0.96 -10.85 5.82
CA ALA A 57 -1.14 -11.06 4.38
C ALA A 57 -2.03 -12.27 4.09
N VAL A 58 -1.84 -13.39 4.81
CA VAL A 58 -2.68 -14.59 4.69
C VAL A 58 -4.14 -14.27 5.00
N GLN A 59 -4.43 -13.51 6.06
CA GLN A 59 -5.81 -13.15 6.41
C GLN A 59 -6.47 -12.27 5.35
N ALA A 60 -5.76 -11.24 4.86
CA ALA A 60 -6.27 -10.39 3.79
C ALA A 60 -6.47 -11.18 2.49
N ALA A 61 -5.54 -12.07 2.15
CA ALA A 61 -5.61 -12.92 0.97
C ALA A 61 -6.80 -13.88 1.01
N ARG A 62 -7.08 -14.51 2.17
CA ARG A 62 -8.24 -15.40 2.34
C ARG A 62 -9.55 -14.68 2.03
N GLN A 63 -9.74 -13.47 2.56
CA GLN A 63 -10.92 -12.65 2.24
C GLN A 63 -11.00 -12.31 0.75
N ALA A 64 -9.87 -11.97 0.13
CA ALA A 64 -9.84 -11.63 -1.30
C ALA A 64 -10.19 -12.84 -2.18
N LEU A 65 -9.69 -14.02 -1.84
CA LEU A 65 -10.00 -15.28 -2.53
C LEU A 65 -11.45 -15.70 -2.34
N GLU A 66 -11.98 -15.58 -1.12
CA GLU A 66 -13.39 -15.85 -0.83
C GLU A 66 -14.31 -14.95 -1.65
N ARG A 67 -14.05 -13.64 -1.69
CA ARG A 67 -14.85 -12.69 -2.51
C ARG A 67 -14.72 -12.95 -4.01
N ALA A 68 -13.57 -13.46 -4.45
CA ALA A 68 -13.36 -13.85 -5.85
C ALA A 68 -13.99 -15.20 -6.21
N ASP A 69 -14.52 -15.95 -5.23
CA ASP A 69 -14.90 -17.36 -5.37
C ASP A 69 -13.79 -18.18 -6.04
N LEU A 70 -12.55 -18.04 -5.54
CA LEU A 70 -11.36 -18.64 -6.12
C LEU A 70 -10.67 -19.57 -5.13
N SER A 71 -10.50 -20.84 -5.53
CA SER A 71 -9.63 -21.77 -4.82
C SER A 71 -8.17 -21.32 -4.87
N PRO A 72 -7.41 -21.38 -3.76
CA PRO A 72 -5.96 -21.12 -3.76
C PRO A 72 -5.19 -21.96 -4.79
N PHE A 73 -5.66 -23.16 -5.13
CA PHE A 73 -5.06 -24.03 -6.15
C PHE A 73 -5.10 -23.43 -7.57
N ALA A 74 -6.01 -22.50 -7.83
CA ALA A 74 -6.16 -21.85 -9.14
C ALA A 74 -5.33 -20.57 -9.28
N LEU A 75 -4.53 -20.21 -8.26
CA LEU A 75 -3.58 -19.12 -8.35
C LEU A 75 -2.33 -19.55 -9.14
N ASP A 76 -1.92 -18.72 -10.08
CA ASP A 76 -0.69 -18.91 -10.85
C ASP A 76 0.48 -18.13 -10.26
N LEU A 77 0.17 -17.01 -9.59
CA LEU A 77 1.19 -16.11 -9.05
C LEU A 77 0.70 -15.40 -7.78
N ILE A 78 1.60 -15.26 -6.80
CA ILE A 78 1.42 -14.48 -5.58
C ILE A 78 2.53 -13.42 -5.52
N ILE A 79 2.14 -12.16 -5.42
CA ILE A 79 3.04 -11.02 -5.25
C ILE A 79 2.74 -10.37 -3.90
N VAL A 80 3.73 -10.29 -3.00
CA VAL A 80 3.60 -9.58 -1.73
C VAL A 80 4.43 -8.29 -1.77
N ALA A 81 3.76 -7.14 -1.77
CA ALA A 81 4.37 -5.85 -1.61
C ALA A 81 4.61 -5.55 -0.12
N THR A 82 5.87 -5.51 0.30
CA THR A 82 6.23 -5.23 1.69
C THR A 82 7.62 -4.62 1.81
N ALA A 83 7.78 -3.67 2.73
CA ALA A 83 9.08 -3.16 3.20
C ALA A 83 9.46 -3.74 4.57
N THR A 84 8.59 -4.55 5.18
CA THR A 84 8.80 -5.21 6.47
C THR A 84 8.57 -6.72 6.36
N PRO A 85 9.34 -7.42 5.50
CA PRO A 85 9.19 -8.85 5.32
C PRO A 85 9.52 -9.60 6.62
N ASP A 86 8.95 -10.81 6.77
CA ASP A 86 9.22 -11.67 7.92
C ASP A 86 10.71 -12.02 8.03
N TYR A 87 11.36 -12.23 6.89
CA TYR A 87 12.77 -12.54 6.77
C TYR A 87 13.36 -11.87 5.52
N LEU A 88 14.69 -11.66 5.50
CA LEU A 88 15.38 -11.28 4.26
C LEU A 88 15.29 -12.40 3.20
N PHE A 89 15.30 -13.64 3.67
CA PHE A 89 14.95 -14.84 2.90
C PHE A 89 14.51 -15.95 3.87
N PRO A 90 13.53 -16.79 3.50
CA PRO A 90 12.77 -16.80 2.24
C PRO A 90 11.81 -15.60 2.11
N ALA A 91 11.29 -15.38 0.90
CA ALA A 91 10.31 -14.33 0.63
C ALA A 91 9.01 -14.54 1.44
N THR A 92 8.42 -13.46 1.91
CA THR A 92 7.12 -13.41 2.60
C THR A 92 6.02 -14.06 1.75
N ALA A 93 6.04 -13.84 0.44
CA ALA A 93 5.13 -14.45 -0.52
C ALA A 93 5.17 -15.98 -0.51
N CYS A 94 6.34 -16.59 -0.25
CA CYS A 94 6.45 -18.05 -0.12
C CYS A 94 5.75 -18.56 1.14
N LEU A 95 5.83 -17.81 2.25
CA LEU A 95 5.10 -18.14 3.48
C LEU A 95 3.58 -18.01 3.28
N VAL A 96 3.15 -16.97 2.56
CA VAL A 96 1.74 -16.79 2.19
C VAL A 96 1.25 -17.91 1.27
N GLN A 97 2.06 -18.30 0.28
CA GLN A 97 1.75 -19.38 -0.66
C GLN A 97 1.51 -20.71 0.05
N ASP A 98 2.39 -21.10 0.98
CA ASP A 98 2.25 -22.32 1.78
C ASP A 98 1.01 -22.25 2.70
N ALA A 99 0.84 -21.14 3.43
CA ALA A 99 -0.28 -20.97 4.37
C ALA A 99 -1.68 -20.91 3.72
N LEU A 100 -1.74 -20.59 2.42
CA LEU A 100 -2.96 -20.65 1.61
C LEU A 100 -3.16 -22.02 0.95
N GLY A 101 -2.14 -22.88 0.89
CA GLY A 101 -2.17 -24.11 0.11
C GLY A 101 -2.15 -23.87 -1.41
N ALA A 102 -1.60 -22.74 -1.86
CA ALA A 102 -1.55 -22.35 -3.27
C ALA A 102 -0.41 -23.06 -4.02
N ILE A 103 -0.42 -24.40 -4.02
CA ILE A 103 0.72 -25.25 -4.43
C ILE A 103 1.17 -25.11 -5.89
N HIS A 104 0.39 -24.45 -6.74
CA HIS A 104 0.71 -24.20 -8.15
C HIS A 104 1.21 -22.79 -8.43
N ALA A 105 1.10 -21.88 -7.46
CA ALA A 105 1.46 -20.48 -7.66
C ALA A 105 2.98 -20.26 -7.53
N GLY A 106 3.56 -19.51 -8.48
CA GLY A 106 4.82 -18.84 -8.23
C GLY A 106 4.66 -17.78 -7.14
N ALA A 107 5.73 -17.44 -6.41
CA ALA A 107 5.64 -16.47 -5.32
C ALA A 107 6.91 -15.62 -5.21
N PHE A 108 6.75 -14.30 -5.09
CA PHE A 108 7.87 -13.39 -4.82
C PHE A 108 7.44 -12.10 -4.09
N ASP A 109 8.39 -11.49 -3.38
CA ASP A 109 8.20 -10.20 -2.70
C ASP A 109 8.54 -9.04 -3.64
N MET A 110 7.86 -7.92 -3.47
CA MET A 110 8.11 -6.68 -4.18
C MET A 110 8.34 -5.52 -3.21
N GLU A 111 9.56 -5.00 -3.20
CA GLU A 111 9.91 -3.81 -2.44
C GLU A 111 9.88 -2.59 -3.38
N ALA A 112 8.96 -1.67 -3.12
CA ALA A 112 8.97 -0.30 -3.65
C ALA A 112 8.32 0.64 -2.62
N ALA A 113 8.60 0.38 -1.34
CA ALA A 113 8.00 0.99 -0.17
C ALA A 113 6.47 1.23 -0.34
N CYS A 114 5.99 2.42 0.02
CA CYS A 114 4.56 2.72 -0.03
C CYS A 114 3.93 2.71 -1.43
N SER A 115 4.74 2.71 -2.50
CA SER A 115 4.25 2.55 -3.88
C SER A 115 4.13 1.08 -4.32
N GLY A 116 4.61 0.16 -3.48
CA GLY A 116 4.72 -1.28 -3.77
C GLY A 116 3.43 -1.93 -4.25
N PHE A 117 2.27 -1.61 -3.66
CA PHE A 117 1.00 -2.18 -4.11
C PHE A 117 0.70 -1.87 -5.57
N LEU A 118 0.87 -0.60 -6.00
CA LEU A 118 0.59 -0.21 -7.38
C LEU A 118 1.61 -0.82 -8.35
N TYR A 119 2.89 -0.88 -7.97
CA TYR A 119 3.90 -1.62 -8.73
C TYR A 119 3.50 -3.10 -8.89
N ALA A 120 3.05 -3.75 -7.81
CA ALA A 120 2.67 -5.15 -7.82
C ALA A 120 1.43 -5.42 -8.68
N VAL A 121 0.43 -4.55 -8.63
CA VAL A 121 -0.75 -4.63 -9.51
C VAL A 121 -0.36 -4.46 -10.98
N VAL A 122 0.55 -3.54 -11.31
CA VAL A 122 1.05 -3.38 -12.68
C VAL A 122 1.74 -4.66 -13.15
N VAL A 123 2.67 -5.20 -12.35
CA VAL A 123 3.40 -6.43 -12.70
C VAL A 123 2.45 -7.62 -12.84
N GLY A 124 1.55 -7.84 -11.88
CA GLY A 124 0.54 -8.90 -11.95
C GLY A 124 -0.38 -8.78 -13.16
N THR A 125 -0.77 -7.54 -13.50
CA THR A 125 -1.52 -7.26 -14.73
C THR A 125 -0.73 -7.65 -15.98
N GLN A 126 0.57 -7.36 -16.04
CA GLN A 126 1.39 -7.74 -17.21
C GLN A 126 1.47 -9.26 -17.39
N PHE A 127 1.61 -10.04 -16.30
CA PHE A 127 1.58 -11.50 -16.37
C PHE A 127 0.24 -12.03 -16.94
N ILE A 128 -0.88 -11.41 -16.58
CA ILE A 128 -2.20 -11.78 -17.14
C ILE A 128 -2.32 -11.37 -18.60
N ARG A 129 -1.91 -10.14 -18.95
CA ARG A 129 -1.98 -9.62 -20.33
C ARG A 129 -1.10 -10.41 -21.30
N ALA A 130 0.07 -10.87 -20.83
CA ALA A 130 0.98 -11.73 -21.59
C ALA A 130 0.43 -13.16 -21.79
N GLY A 131 -0.63 -13.55 -21.08
CA GLY A 131 -1.21 -14.89 -21.15
C GLY A 131 -0.45 -15.95 -20.36
N THR A 132 0.49 -15.54 -19.50
CA THR A 132 1.27 -16.44 -18.63
C THR A 132 0.55 -16.77 -17.33
N CYS A 133 -0.43 -15.98 -16.92
CA CYS A 133 -1.26 -16.22 -15.73
C CYS A 133 -2.74 -15.94 -16.03
N GLU A 134 -3.63 -16.71 -15.40
CA GLU A 134 -5.08 -16.50 -15.35
C GLU A 134 -5.49 -15.79 -14.06
N ASN A 135 -4.92 -16.18 -12.91
CA ASN A 135 -5.23 -15.58 -11.60
C ASN A 135 -3.95 -15.20 -10.85
N VAL A 136 -3.87 -13.94 -10.43
CA VAL A 136 -2.76 -13.40 -9.65
C VAL A 136 -3.28 -12.82 -8.35
N LEU A 137 -2.72 -13.26 -7.23
CA LEU A 137 -2.97 -12.64 -5.93
C LEU A 137 -1.93 -11.55 -5.69
N VAL A 138 -2.39 -10.33 -5.45
CA VAL A 138 -1.52 -9.22 -5.04
C VAL A 138 -1.88 -8.84 -3.61
N VAL A 139 -0.91 -8.92 -2.71
CA VAL A 139 -1.07 -8.54 -1.30
C VAL A 139 -0.09 -7.42 -0.99
N ALA A 140 -0.49 -6.44 -0.21
CA ALA A 140 0.42 -5.51 0.44
C ALA A 140 0.25 -5.62 1.95
N SER A 141 1.35 -5.82 2.68
CA SER A 141 1.32 -6.11 4.11
C SER A 141 2.52 -5.51 4.81
N GLU A 142 2.26 -4.81 5.91
CA GLU A 142 3.29 -4.04 6.59
C GLU A 142 3.14 -4.10 8.11
N THR A 143 4.28 -4.28 8.79
CA THR A 143 4.43 -4.17 10.24
C THR A 143 5.46 -3.11 10.60
N LEU A 144 5.21 -1.88 10.14
CA LEU A 144 6.09 -0.71 10.33
C LEU A 144 6.35 -0.39 11.80
N SER A 145 5.43 -0.76 12.70
CA SER A 145 5.61 -0.64 14.15
C SER A 145 6.91 -1.30 14.65
N ARG A 146 7.39 -2.35 13.98
CA ARG A 146 8.61 -3.09 14.33
C ARG A 146 9.91 -2.35 13.99
N ILE A 147 9.84 -1.44 13.03
CA ILE A 147 10.98 -0.61 12.59
C ILE A 147 10.75 0.87 12.89
N THR A 148 9.80 1.17 13.77
CA THR A 148 9.51 2.53 14.25
C THR A 148 10.30 2.81 15.52
N ASN A 149 10.99 3.96 15.57
CA ASN A 149 11.62 4.43 16.80
C ASN A 149 10.57 5.10 17.71
N TRP A 150 10.07 4.36 18.70
CA TRP A 150 9.07 4.85 19.66
C TRP A 150 9.55 5.99 20.58
N LYS A 151 10.81 6.41 20.49
CA LYS A 151 11.34 7.59 21.18
C LYS A 151 11.41 8.83 20.27
N ASP A 152 11.24 8.67 18.97
CA ASP A 152 11.24 9.78 18.01
C ASP A 152 9.82 10.19 17.65
N ARG A 153 9.35 11.29 18.24
CA ARG A 153 8.01 11.84 17.98
C ARG A 153 7.77 12.25 16.53
N ASN A 154 8.83 12.46 15.73
CA ASN A 154 8.67 12.90 14.34
C ASN A 154 8.20 11.78 13.41
N THR A 155 8.41 10.52 13.82
CA THR A 155 8.11 9.33 13.01
C THR A 155 7.09 8.42 13.69
N CYS A 156 7.19 8.17 15.00
CA CYS A 156 6.32 7.20 15.68
C CYS A 156 4.83 7.55 15.71
N VAL A 157 4.48 8.81 15.45
CA VAL A 157 3.10 9.27 15.33
C VAL A 157 2.48 8.94 13.96
N LEU A 158 3.26 8.46 12.99
CA LEU A 158 2.80 8.29 11.62
C LEU A 158 2.33 6.87 11.34
N PHE A 159 3.10 5.88 11.78
CA PHE A 159 3.01 4.54 11.21
C PHE A 159 2.03 3.64 11.96
N GLY A 160 1.36 2.78 11.19
CA GLY A 160 0.54 1.69 11.67
C GLY A 160 0.81 0.43 10.85
N ASP A 161 0.15 -0.66 11.25
CA ASP A 161 0.32 -1.97 10.66
C ASP A 161 -0.98 -2.47 10.03
N GLY A 162 -0.87 -3.29 8.99
CA GLY A 162 -2.03 -3.90 8.35
C GLY A 162 -1.70 -4.57 7.03
N ALA A 163 -2.68 -5.26 6.47
CA ALA A 163 -2.59 -5.89 5.16
C ALA A 163 -3.85 -5.65 4.33
N GLY A 164 -3.67 -5.49 3.02
CA GLY A 164 -4.74 -5.46 2.03
C GLY A 164 -4.39 -6.33 0.83
N ALA A 165 -5.36 -6.99 0.23
CA ALA A 165 -5.14 -7.89 -0.89
C ALA A 165 -6.20 -7.71 -1.99
N VAL A 166 -5.82 -7.99 -3.23
CA VAL A 166 -6.71 -8.11 -4.37
C VAL A 166 -6.39 -9.36 -5.20
N VAL A 167 -7.42 -9.96 -5.79
CA VAL A 167 -7.28 -11.01 -6.81
C VAL A 167 -7.46 -10.36 -8.17
N LEU A 168 -6.44 -10.47 -9.02
CA LEU A 168 -6.52 -10.11 -10.43
C LEU A 168 -6.91 -11.36 -11.23
N ARG A 169 -7.96 -11.26 -12.04
CA ARG A 169 -8.46 -12.36 -12.88
C ARG A 169 -8.47 -11.95 -14.34
N ALA A 170 -7.99 -12.85 -15.20
CA ALA A 170 -8.05 -12.70 -16.64
C ALA A 170 -9.50 -12.52 -17.12
N THR A 171 -9.71 -11.54 -17.99
CA THR A 171 -11.00 -11.31 -18.64
C THR A 171 -10.83 -10.75 -20.05
N ARG A 172 -11.89 -10.86 -20.84
CA ARG A 172 -11.99 -10.23 -22.17
C ARG A 172 -12.68 -8.87 -22.12
N ARG A 173 -13.32 -8.52 -21.01
CA ARG A 173 -13.92 -7.20 -20.80
C ARG A 173 -12.83 -6.22 -20.41
N GLU A 174 -12.90 -4.99 -20.90
CA GLU A 174 -12.00 -3.91 -20.51
C GLU A 174 -12.30 -3.50 -19.06
N ARG A 175 -11.63 -4.17 -18.13
CA ARG A 175 -11.80 -4.05 -16.67
C ARG A 175 -10.44 -4.14 -15.98
N GLY A 176 -10.38 -3.59 -14.76
CA GLY A 176 -9.16 -3.50 -13.98
C GLY A 176 -8.24 -2.40 -14.49
N LEU A 177 -6.92 -2.62 -14.47
CA LEU A 177 -5.94 -1.59 -14.82
C LEU A 177 -6.08 -1.15 -16.27
N LEU A 178 -6.42 0.12 -16.50
CA LEU A 178 -6.52 0.75 -17.81
C LEU A 178 -5.16 1.30 -18.24
N ALA A 179 -4.57 2.14 -17.39
CA ALA A 179 -3.25 2.72 -17.57
C ALA A 179 -2.51 2.82 -16.23
N SER A 180 -1.19 2.92 -16.31
CA SER A 180 -0.31 3.13 -15.16
C SER A 180 0.89 4.00 -15.50
N THR A 181 1.44 4.63 -14.46
CA THR A 181 2.77 5.25 -14.47
C THR A 181 3.55 4.73 -13.27
N LEU A 182 4.77 4.29 -13.50
CA LEU A 182 5.73 3.90 -12.47
C LEU A 182 6.97 4.79 -12.61
N GLY A 183 7.51 5.29 -11.50
CA GLY A 183 8.74 6.07 -11.53
C GLY A 183 9.57 5.99 -10.25
N ALA A 184 10.85 6.34 -10.40
CA ALA A 184 11.84 6.29 -9.34
C ALA A 184 12.84 7.45 -9.44
N TYR A 185 13.33 7.88 -8.28
CA TYR A 185 14.35 8.90 -8.09
C TYR A 185 15.32 8.43 -7.01
N GLY A 186 16.25 7.54 -7.39
CA GLY A 186 17.19 6.90 -6.45
C GLY A 186 18.18 7.86 -5.77
N ALA A 187 18.41 9.05 -6.34
CA ALA A 187 19.25 10.07 -5.70
C ALA A 187 18.59 10.70 -4.45
N GLY A 188 17.33 10.37 -4.16
CA GLY A 188 16.62 10.79 -2.95
C GLY A 188 16.57 9.74 -1.84
N ALA A 189 17.41 8.70 -1.89
CA ALA A 189 17.35 7.58 -0.94
C ALA A 189 17.46 8.03 0.52
N ASP A 190 18.29 9.01 0.84
CA ASP A 190 18.50 9.53 2.19
C ASP A 190 17.33 10.38 2.72
N LEU A 191 16.31 10.65 1.91
CA LEU A 191 15.12 11.39 2.33
C LEU A 191 14.15 10.52 3.14
N LEU A 192 14.13 9.22 2.89
CA LEU A 192 13.32 8.23 3.61
C LEU A 192 13.99 6.86 3.53
N ILE A 193 14.55 6.39 4.63
CA ILE A 193 15.44 5.22 4.66
C ILE A 193 15.36 4.45 5.98
N LEU A 194 15.67 3.15 5.94
CA LEU A 194 16.09 2.34 7.08
C LEU A 194 17.61 2.14 6.98
N PRO A 195 18.44 2.89 7.73
CA PRO A 195 19.89 2.97 7.46
C PRO A 195 20.65 1.64 7.61
N ALA A 196 20.26 0.78 8.54
CA ALA A 196 20.92 -0.49 8.84
C ALA A 196 19.95 -1.68 8.79
N GLY A 197 20.54 -2.88 8.75
CA GLY A 197 19.82 -4.15 8.60
C GLY A 197 20.02 -4.79 7.23
N GLY A 198 20.40 -3.99 6.23
CA GLY A 198 20.80 -4.46 4.89
C GLY A 198 22.31 -4.72 4.76
N SER A 199 22.74 -5.02 3.54
CA SER A 199 24.13 -5.37 3.23
C SER A 199 25.12 -4.20 3.33
N ALA A 200 24.67 -2.96 3.11
CA ALA A 200 25.51 -1.77 3.23
C ALA A 200 25.93 -1.49 4.69
N HIS A 201 25.01 -1.74 5.63
CA HIS A 201 25.22 -1.58 7.06
C HIS A 201 24.61 -2.78 7.81
N PRO A 202 25.35 -3.90 7.89
CA PRO A 202 24.89 -5.10 8.58
C PRO A 202 24.60 -4.83 10.07
N PRO A 203 23.72 -5.62 10.71
CA PRO A 203 23.49 -5.52 12.15
C PRO A 203 24.79 -5.67 12.96
N SER A 204 25.04 -4.71 13.83
CA SER A 204 26.18 -4.68 14.75
C SER A 204 25.79 -3.90 16.01
N LEU A 205 26.59 -4.02 17.09
CA LEU A 205 26.37 -3.20 18.29
C LEU A 205 26.38 -1.70 17.97
N ASP A 206 27.23 -1.26 17.05
CA ASP A 206 27.33 0.14 16.64
C ASP A 206 26.06 0.63 15.93
N THR A 207 25.52 -0.15 15.00
CA THR A 207 24.29 0.23 14.26
C THR A 207 23.06 0.19 15.15
N VAL A 208 23.00 -0.73 16.12
CA VAL A 208 21.95 -0.80 17.14
C VAL A 208 22.03 0.41 18.09
N ASN A 209 23.20 0.70 18.67
CA ASN A 209 23.40 1.84 19.56
C ASN A 209 23.14 3.18 18.85
N GLY A 210 23.40 3.24 17.54
CA GLY A 210 23.11 4.39 16.69
C GLY A 210 21.65 4.55 16.27
N ASN A 211 20.72 3.69 16.70
CA ASN A 211 19.31 3.68 16.27
C ASN A 211 19.14 3.61 14.74
N GLN A 212 20.05 2.92 14.04
CA GLN A 212 20.07 2.85 12.58
C GLN A 212 19.11 1.80 12.01
N HIS A 213 18.49 0.99 12.87
CA HIS A 213 17.49 -0.04 12.52
C HIS A 213 16.05 0.50 12.60
N TYR A 214 15.88 1.82 12.56
CA TYR A 214 14.57 2.46 12.57
C TYR A 214 14.41 3.43 11.40
N ILE A 215 13.17 3.65 10.98
CA ILE A 215 12.82 4.56 9.90
C ILE A 215 13.36 5.97 10.20
N GLN A 216 14.07 6.54 9.22
CA GLN A 216 14.53 7.93 9.24
C GLN A 216 13.92 8.68 8.06
N MET A 217 13.44 9.90 8.31
CA MET A 217 12.70 10.67 7.32
C MET A 217 13.00 12.17 7.39
N LYS A 218 13.25 12.77 6.23
CA LYS A 218 13.28 14.23 6.02
C LYS A 218 11.90 14.71 5.57
N GLY A 219 11.00 14.91 6.54
CA GLY A 219 9.56 15.05 6.29
C GLY A 219 9.15 16.18 5.35
N ASN A 220 9.84 17.33 5.36
CA ASN A 220 9.49 18.46 4.48
C ASN A 220 9.84 18.18 3.02
N GLU A 221 10.99 17.58 2.78
CA GLU A 221 11.48 17.16 1.46
C GLU A 221 10.55 16.08 0.89
N VAL A 222 10.21 15.08 1.71
CA VAL A 222 9.29 14.00 1.37
C VAL A 222 7.89 14.55 1.05
N PHE A 223 7.36 15.50 1.85
CA PHE A 223 6.08 16.16 1.57
C PHE A 223 6.06 16.84 0.20
N ARG A 224 7.08 17.67 -0.10
CA ARG A 224 7.17 18.38 -1.39
C ARG A 224 7.27 17.42 -2.57
N PHE A 225 8.03 16.35 -2.41
CA PHE A 225 8.14 15.30 -3.42
C PHE A 225 6.79 14.61 -3.65
N ALA A 226 6.13 14.17 -2.58
CA ALA A 226 4.86 13.46 -2.62
C ALA A 226 3.78 14.23 -3.39
N VAL A 227 3.53 15.49 -2.99
CA VAL A 227 2.48 16.32 -3.61
C VAL A 227 2.74 16.53 -5.10
N ARG A 228 4.00 16.80 -5.47
CA ARG A 228 4.37 17.00 -6.87
C ARG A 228 4.21 15.72 -7.69
N MET A 229 4.82 14.62 -7.24
CA MET A 229 4.90 13.40 -8.03
C MET A 229 3.57 12.67 -8.12
N MET A 230 2.79 12.62 -7.04
CA MET A 230 1.45 12.01 -7.09
C MET A 230 0.52 12.78 -8.02
N GLY A 231 0.55 14.12 -7.98
CA GLY A 231 -0.26 14.94 -8.87
C GLY A 231 0.12 14.78 -10.34
N GLN A 232 1.43 14.81 -10.66
CA GLN A 232 1.94 14.60 -12.02
C GLN A 232 1.62 13.21 -12.55
N ALA A 233 1.89 12.16 -11.75
CA ALA A 233 1.63 10.78 -12.17
C ALA A 233 0.12 10.52 -12.37
N SER A 234 -0.72 11.17 -11.56
CA SER A 234 -2.19 11.11 -11.71
C SER A 234 -2.67 11.73 -13.02
N GLN A 235 -2.13 12.89 -13.40
CA GLN A 235 -2.44 13.51 -14.70
C GLN A 235 -1.96 12.65 -15.86
N GLU A 236 -0.71 12.18 -15.80
CA GLU A 236 -0.12 11.34 -16.83
C GLU A 236 -0.90 10.03 -17.04
N VAL A 237 -1.38 9.39 -15.97
CA VAL A 237 -2.12 8.14 -16.10
C VAL A 237 -3.52 8.34 -16.69
N LEU A 238 -4.19 9.45 -16.39
CA LEU A 238 -5.47 9.81 -16.99
C LEU A 238 -5.30 10.10 -18.49
N GLU A 239 -4.29 10.87 -18.86
CA GLU A 239 -3.94 11.12 -20.27
C GLU A 239 -3.66 9.81 -21.03
N LYS A 240 -2.87 8.89 -20.46
CA LYS A 240 -2.60 7.57 -21.06
C LYS A 240 -3.85 6.71 -21.21
N ALA A 241 -4.82 6.86 -20.31
CA ALA A 241 -6.09 6.16 -20.36
C ALA A 241 -7.10 6.82 -21.31
N GLY A 242 -6.80 8.02 -21.84
CA GLY A 242 -7.75 8.82 -22.61
C GLY A 242 -8.91 9.35 -21.75
N LEU A 243 -8.67 9.55 -20.45
CA LEU A 243 -9.64 10.00 -19.46
C LEU A 243 -9.32 11.40 -18.97
N THR A 244 -10.31 12.05 -18.38
CA THR A 244 -10.21 13.32 -17.68
C THR A 244 -10.45 13.12 -16.18
N ILE A 245 -10.18 14.15 -15.38
CA ILE A 245 -10.44 14.07 -13.95
C ILE A 245 -11.95 13.95 -13.63
N ASP A 246 -12.81 14.46 -14.51
CA ASP A 246 -14.26 14.41 -14.34
C ASP A 246 -14.82 12.98 -14.43
N ASP A 247 -14.12 12.11 -15.16
CA ASP A 247 -14.43 10.68 -15.29
C ASP A 247 -14.12 9.90 -14.01
N VAL A 248 -13.26 10.42 -13.12
CA VAL A 248 -12.86 9.75 -11.89
C VAL A 248 -14.01 9.77 -10.87
N ALA A 249 -14.52 8.59 -10.55
CA ALA A 249 -15.55 8.39 -9.54
C ALA A 249 -14.96 8.47 -8.13
N LEU A 250 -13.78 7.88 -7.92
CA LEU A 250 -13.10 7.89 -6.63
C LEU A 250 -11.57 7.94 -6.79
N PHE A 251 -10.94 8.81 -6.03
CA PHE A 251 -9.49 8.87 -5.87
C PHE A 251 -9.07 8.21 -4.55
N ILE A 252 -8.20 7.21 -4.63
CA ILE A 252 -7.63 6.48 -3.50
C ILE A 252 -6.12 6.76 -3.43
N PRO A 253 -5.70 7.84 -2.76
CA PRO A 253 -4.29 8.13 -2.55
C PRO A 253 -3.66 7.21 -1.50
N HIS A 254 -2.34 7.08 -1.54
CA HIS A 254 -1.56 6.59 -0.41
C HIS A 254 -1.87 7.40 0.86
N GLN A 255 -2.18 6.69 1.94
CA GLN A 255 -2.59 7.28 3.22
C GLN A 255 -1.33 7.59 4.05
N ALA A 256 -0.56 8.62 3.65
CA ALA A 256 0.68 9.00 4.35
C ALA A 256 0.46 10.03 5.45
N ASN A 257 -0.27 11.09 5.09
CA ASN A 257 -0.50 12.29 5.90
C ASN A 257 -1.69 13.04 5.28
N LEU A 258 -2.65 13.48 6.10
CA LEU A 258 -3.87 14.11 5.61
C LEU A 258 -3.59 15.35 4.76
N ARG A 259 -2.55 16.12 5.11
CA ARG A 259 -2.15 17.33 4.36
C ARG A 259 -1.63 17.00 2.96
N ILE A 260 -0.97 15.85 2.77
CA ILE A 260 -0.55 15.39 1.43
C ILE A 260 -1.79 15.01 0.62
N ILE A 261 -2.70 14.25 1.24
CA ILE A 261 -3.93 13.79 0.60
C ILE A 261 -4.76 14.99 0.10
N GLN A 262 -4.97 15.98 0.98
CA GLN A 262 -5.68 17.22 0.64
C GLN A 262 -4.97 18.00 -0.47
N ALA A 263 -3.67 18.25 -0.34
CA ALA A 263 -2.92 19.00 -1.34
C ALA A 263 -2.91 18.33 -2.73
N VAL A 264 -2.90 17.00 -2.80
CA VAL A 264 -3.02 16.27 -4.07
C VAL A 264 -4.45 16.34 -4.61
N GLY A 265 -5.47 16.18 -3.76
CA GLY A 265 -6.87 16.31 -4.16
C GLY A 265 -7.18 17.71 -4.74
N GLU A 266 -6.77 18.76 -4.03
CA GLU A 266 -6.90 20.16 -4.48
C GLU A 266 -6.17 20.40 -5.82
N ARG A 267 -4.94 19.88 -5.95
CA ARG A 267 -4.16 20.01 -7.19
C ARG A 267 -4.83 19.33 -8.39
N LEU A 268 -5.55 18.24 -8.16
CA LEU A 268 -6.33 17.55 -9.18
C LEU A 268 -7.69 18.21 -9.43
N GLY A 269 -8.14 19.13 -8.57
CA GLY A 269 -9.46 19.74 -8.68
C GLY A 269 -10.60 18.79 -8.26
N LEU A 270 -10.30 17.75 -7.47
CA LEU A 270 -11.30 16.82 -6.98
C LEU A 270 -11.98 17.38 -5.73
N PRO A 271 -13.32 17.25 -5.62
CA PRO A 271 -14.02 17.59 -4.40
C PRO A 271 -13.74 16.54 -3.31
N GLU A 272 -13.81 16.93 -2.04
CA GLU A 272 -13.39 16.09 -0.90
C GLU A 272 -14.11 14.74 -0.86
N GLU A 273 -15.39 14.69 -1.23
CA GLU A 273 -16.20 13.47 -1.27
C GLU A 273 -15.76 12.46 -2.33
N ARG A 274 -14.96 12.87 -3.31
CA ARG A 274 -14.33 11.96 -4.29
C ARG A 274 -12.92 11.54 -3.88
N VAL A 275 -12.43 11.96 -2.72
CA VAL A 275 -11.15 11.51 -2.16
C VAL A 275 -11.41 10.54 -1.01
N TYR A 276 -10.86 9.34 -1.09
CA TYR A 276 -10.99 8.36 -0.01
C TYR A 276 -9.94 8.61 1.08
N VAL A 277 -10.40 8.70 2.33
CA VAL A 277 -9.56 8.97 3.49
C VAL A 277 -9.95 8.05 4.65
N ASN A 278 -9.05 7.15 5.04
CA ASN A 278 -9.16 6.35 6.27
C ASN A 278 -7.93 6.49 7.19
N LEU A 279 -6.95 7.31 6.79
CA LEU A 279 -5.77 7.65 7.58
C LEU A 279 -6.06 7.94 9.07
N PRO A 280 -7.13 8.67 9.45
CA PRO A 280 -7.41 8.94 10.86
C PRO A 280 -7.53 7.69 11.74
N ARG A 281 -8.00 6.57 11.17
CA ARG A 281 -8.26 5.30 11.88
C ARG A 281 -7.04 4.38 11.99
N TYR A 282 -6.09 4.49 11.05
CA TYR A 282 -5.06 3.46 10.89
C TYR A 282 -3.64 4.01 10.84
N GLY A 283 -3.46 5.32 10.65
CA GLY A 283 -2.17 5.89 10.32
C GLY A 283 -1.64 5.40 8.97
N ASN A 284 -0.35 5.62 8.74
CA ASN A 284 0.35 5.24 7.53
C ASN A 284 0.80 3.77 7.62
N MET A 285 0.17 2.91 6.83
CA MET A 285 0.51 1.48 6.69
C MET A 285 1.31 1.17 5.43
N SER A 286 2.11 2.14 4.94
CA SER A 286 2.95 2.05 3.75
C SER A 286 2.20 1.43 2.54
N ALA A 287 2.68 0.31 1.98
CA ALA A 287 2.10 -0.30 0.79
C ALA A 287 0.64 -0.77 1.01
N ALA A 288 0.27 -1.11 2.24
CA ALA A 288 -1.06 -1.63 2.56
C ALA A 288 -2.17 -0.57 2.51
N THR A 289 -1.84 0.72 2.47
CA THR A 289 -2.86 1.78 2.57
C THR A 289 -3.87 1.77 1.43
N ILE A 290 -3.42 1.58 0.19
CA ILE A 290 -4.30 1.63 -1.00
C ILE A 290 -5.22 0.40 -1.05
N PRO A 291 -4.74 -0.85 -0.93
CA PRO A 291 -5.65 -1.99 -0.99
C PRO A 291 -6.61 -2.05 0.20
N ILE A 292 -6.20 -1.60 1.39
CA ILE A 292 -7.12 -1.46 2.52
C ILE A 292 -8.20 -0.42 2.20
N ALA A 293 -7.82 0.78 1.76
CA ALA A 293 -8.77 1.84 1.38
C ALA A 293 -9.71 1.40 0.24
N LEU A 294 -9.21 0.66 -0.74
CA LEU A 294 -10.01 0.07 -1.82
C LEU A 294 -11.04 -0.94 -1.29
N CYS A 295 -10.61 -1.83 -0.38
CA CYS A 295 -11.48 -2.79 0.28
C CYS A 295 -12.59 -2.09 1.08
N GLU A 296 -12.25 -1.05 1.86
CA GLU A 296 -13.24 -0.29 2.63
C GLU A 296 -14.20 0.48 1.71
N ALA A 297 -13.70 1.13 0.66
CA ALA A 297 -14.53 1.85 -0.30
C ALA A 297 -15.56 0.92 -0.98
N ALA A 298 -15.15 -0.31 -1.29
CA ALA A 298 -16.06 -1.33 -1.82
C ALA A 298 -17.11 -1.76 -0.78
N GLU A 299 -16.69 -2.03 0.46
CA GLU A 299 -17.59 -2.41 1.57
C GLU A 299 -18.59 -1.30 1.94
N GLU A 300 -18.18 -0.04 1.82
CA GLU A 300 -19.00 1.15 2.06
C GLU A 300 -19.93 1.49 0.88
N GLY A 301 -19.89 0.73 -0.22
CA GLY A 301 -20.71 0.96 -1.41
C GLY A 301 -20.32 2.21 -2.21
N ARG A 302 -19.07 2.70 -2.05
CA ARG A 302 -18.54 3.86 -2.78
C ARG A 302 -18.03 3.52 -4.18
N LEU A 303 -17.99 2.23 -4.54
CA LEU A 303 -17.53 1.72 -5.83
C LEU A 303 -18.64 0.93 -6.51
N LYS A 304 -18.97 1.29 -7.75
CA LYS A 304 -19.97 0.65 -8.61
C LYS A 304 -19.31 0.06 -9.86
N ASP A 305 -19.90 -0.96 -10.46
CA ASP A 305 -19.38 -1.53 -11.70
C ASP A 305 -19.24 -0.45 -12.78
N GLY A 306 -18.08 -0.41 -13.43
CA GLY A 306 -17.71 0.59 -14.42
C GLY A 306 -17.05 1.85 -13.87
N ASP A 307 -17.10 2.12 -12.56
CA ASP A 307 -16.50 3.32 -11.97
C ASP A 307 -15.00 3.41 -12.28
N ILE A 308 -14.53 4.62 -12.58
CA ILE A 308 -13.10 4.87 -12.72
C ILE A 308 -12.51 5.19 -11.34
N VAL A 309 -11.60 4.34 -10.90
CA VAL A 309 -10.83 4.53 -9.67
C VAL A 309 -9.43 5.00 -10.03
N LEU A 310 -9.05 6.16 -9.55
CA LEU A 310 -7.68 6.66 -9.64
C LEU A 310 -6.96 6.35 -8.34
N ALA A 311 -5.75 5.80 -8.41
CA ALA A 311 -4.89 5.64 -7.25
C ALA A 311 -3.51 6.22 -7.52
N ALA A 312 -2.91 6.82 -6.49
CA ALA A 312 -1.55 7.34 -6.57
C ALA A 312 -0.81 7.13 -5.26
N ALA A 313 0.48 6.81 -5.35
CA ALA A 313 1.36 6.58 -4.21
C ALA A 313 2.75 7.17 -4.46
N PHE A 314 3.45 7.44 -3.36
CA PHE A 314 4.88 7.71 -3.34
C PHE A 314 5.48 6.97 -2.15
N GLY A 315 6.76 6.61 -2.18
CA GLY A 315 7.44 5.92 -1.09
C GLY A 315 8.94 6.15 -1.09
N ALA A 316 9.66 5.43 -0.21
CA ALA A 316 11.12 5.39 -0.17
C ALA A 316 11.73 4.99 -1.53
N GLY A 317 12.99 5.37 -1.74
CA GLY A 317 13.67 5.32 -3.04
C GLY A 317 14.26 6.67 -3.46
N LEU A 318 13.49 7.71 -3.80
CA LEU A 318 12.03 7.79 -3.72
C LEU A 318 11.36 7.16 -4.94
N THR A 319 10.23 6.50 -4.72
CA THR A 319 9.41 5.87 -5.76
C THR A 319 8.05 6.57 -5.83
N TRP A 320 7.38 6.47 -6.97
CA TRP A 320 5.98 6.84 -7.12
C TRP A 320 5.29 5.97 -8.15
N ALA A 321 3.98 5.85 -8.01
CA ALA A 321 3.13 5.16 -8.96
C ALA A 321 1.75 5.81 -9.02
N ALA A 322 1.12 5.75 -10.18
CA ALA A 322 -0.29 6.05 -10.35
C ALA A 322 -0.95 5.02 -11.27
N ALA A 323 -2.22 4.74 -11.04
CA ALA A 323 -2.99 3.77 -11.78
C ALA A 323 -4.45 4.23 -11.92
N ALA A 324 -4.99 4.09 -13.13
CA ALA A 324 -6.41 4.25 -13.40
C ALA A 324 -7.02 2.87 -13.61
N PHE A 325 -8.07 2.54 -12.87
CA PHE A 325 -8.76 1.26 -12.93
C PHE A 325 -10.21 1.48 -13.37
N SER A 326 -10.73 0.61 -14.23
CA SER A 326 -12.18 0.41 -14.36
C SER A 326 -12.61 -0.63 -13.35
N TRP A 327 -13.38 -0.20 -12.34
CA TRP A 327 -13.93 -1.08 -11.33
C TRP A 327 -14.93 -2.05 -11.96
N GLY A 328 -14.93 -3.27 -11.46
CA GLY A 328 -15.82 -4.33 -11.90
C GLY A 328 -15.59 -5.51 -10.99
N GLY A 329 -16.31 -5.49 -9.86
CA GLY A 329 -16.46 -6.68 -9.01
C GLY A 329 -17.14 -7.82 -9.78
N PRO A 330 -17.20 -9.02 -9.20
CA PRO A 330 -17.79 -10.19 -9.83
C PRO A 330 -19.22 -9.96 -10.34
#